data_AF-A0A3A4ZSQ5-F1
#
_entry.id   AF-A0A3A4ZSQ5-F1
#
_cell.length_a   1.000
_cell.length_b   1.000
_cell.length_c   1.000
_cell.angle_alpha   90.00
_cell.angle_beta   90.00
_cell.angle_gamma   90.00
#
_symmetry.space_group_name_H-M   'P 1'
#
loop_
_entity.id
_entity.type
_entity.pdbx_description
1 polymer ?
#
loop_
_entity_poly.entity_id
_entity_poly.type
_entity_poly.pdbx_seq_one_letter_code
_entity_poly.pdbx_strand_id
1 'polypeptide(L)'
;MVQLIEQYPVISSFIIFFLGILITIFGFFIRRYFFINPPKKSFSPKLYISSLGQKLGLSAELANLGNDPIQDLNITIEWLQDKKKQQRPITEFYNYEEDPIRSSSHNCSFIDAGEKKKMASLPTYSDNGQILFMVTGKGVNSHQEYNNSFIIKNTKK
;
A
#
# COMPACT_ATOMS: atom_id res chain seq x y z
N MET A 1 13.48 -45.66 -25.14
CA MET A 1 12.25 -45.24 -24.44
C MET A 1 10.98 -45.33 -25.31
N VAL A 2 11.09 -45.61 -26.63
CA VAL A 2 9.92 -45.83 -27.52
C VAL A 2 9.48 -47.31 -27.57
N GLN A 3 10.39 -48.26 -27.31
CA GLN A 3 10.13 -49.71 -27.42
C GLN A 3 9.25 -50.32 -26.32
N LEU A 4 9.03 -49.64 -25.18
CA LEU A 4 8.18 -50.18 -24.10
C LEU A 4 6.67 -50.04 -24.38
N ILE A 5 6.29 -49.12 -25.28
CA ILE A 5 4.89 -48.81 -25.56
C ILE A 5 4.26 -49.84 -26.51
N GLU A 6 5.05 -50.40 -27.43
CA GLU A 6 4.59 -51.43 -28.38
C GLU A 6 4.34 -52.79 -27.70
N GLN A 7 5.02 -53.05 -26.58
CA GLN A 7 4.97 -54.35 -25.92
C GLN A 7 3.72 -54.53 -25.02
N TYR A 8 3.09 -53.43 -24.58
CA TYR A 8 1.91 -53.45 -23.69
C TYR A 8 0.89 -52.33 -24.02
N PRO A 9 0.28 -52.34 -25.21
CA PRO A 9 -0.66 -51.28 -25.66
C PRO A 9 -1.91 -51.16 -24.79
N VAL A 10 -2.28 -52.23 -24.10
CA VAL A 10 -3.42 -52.25 -23.17
C VAL A 10 -3.08 -51.45 -21.90
N ILE A 11 -1.88 -51.63 -21.35
CA ILE A 11 -1.45 -50.96 -20.11
C ILE A 11 -1.30 -49.45 -20.34
N SER A 12 -0.74 -49.03 -21.48
CA SER A 12 -0.63 -47.61 -21.84
C SER A 12 -2.02 -46.96 -22.01
N SER A 13 -2.99 -47.67 -22.60
CA SER A 13 -4.36 -47.19 -22.74
C SER A 13 -5.08 -47.02 -21.39
N PHE A 14 -4.88 -47.95 -20.45
CA PHE A 14 -5.40 -47.83 -19.08
C PHE A 14 -4.80 -46.63 -18.34
N ILE A 15 -3.48 -46.42 -18.44
CA ILE A 15 -2.82 -45.26 -17.81
C ILE A 15 -3.38 -43.95 -18.35
N ILE A 16 -3.55 -43.82 -19.67
CA ILE A 16 -4.12 -42.62 -20.31
C ILE A 16 -5.56 -42.37 -19.82
N PHE A 17 -6.37 -43.44 -19.73
CA PHE A 17 -7.75 -43.34 -19.25
C PHE A 17 -7.84 -42.86 -17.79
N PHE A 18 -7.04 -43.44 -16.88
CA PHE A 18 -7.00 -43.01 -15.48
C PHE A 18 -6.44 -41.59 -15.33
N LEU A 19 -5.46 -41.20 -16.14
CA LEU A 19 -4.93 -39.84 -16.15
C LEU A 19 -6.01 -38.84 -16.60
N GLY A 20 -6.79 -39.19 -17.63
CA GLY A 20 -7.91 -38.36 -18.10
C GLY A 20 -9.00 -38.17 -17.05
N ILE A 21 -9.35 -39.24 -16.33
CA ILE A 21 -10.30 -39.17 -15.20
C ILE A 21 -9.74 -38.26 -14.10
N LEU A 22 -8.47 -38.44 -13.73
CA LEU A 22 -7.83 -37.63 -12.70
C LEU A 22 -7.82 -36.14 -13.05
N ILE A 23 -7.47 -35.79 -14.29
CA ILE A 23 -7.47 -34.40 -14.79
C ILE A 23 -8.90 -33.83 -14.75
N THR A 24 -9.91 -34.61 -15.14
CA THR A 24 -11.30 -34.16 -15.15
C THR A 24 -11.82 -33.89 -13.74
N ILE A 25 -11.52 -34.80 -12.80
CA ILE A 25 -11.88 -34.64 -11.38
C ILE A 25 -11.17 -33.42 -10.79
N PHE A 26 -9.86 -33.29 -11.00
CA PHE A 26 -9.08 -32.18 -10.47
C PHE A 26 -9.53 -30.84 -11.05
N GLY A 27 -9.79 -30.77 -12.36
CA GLY A 27 -10.34 -29.60 -13.03
C GLY A 27 -11.73 -29.21 -12.51
N PHE A 28 -12.58 -30.19 -12.22
CA PHE A 28 -13.90 -29.95 -11.62
C PHE A 28 -13.79 -29.35 -10.22
N PHE A 29 -12.90 -29.88 -9.36
CA PHE A 29 -12.67 -29.33 -8.02
C PHE A 29 -12.07 -27.94 -8.04
N ILE A 30 -11.06 -27.68 -8.88
CA ILE A 30 -10.48 -26.33 -9.05
C ILE A 30 -11.56 -25.36 -9.51
N ARG A 31 -12.31 -25.70 -10.56
CA ARG A 31 -13.37 -24.82 -11.08
C ARG A 31 -14.42 -24.54 -10.01
N ARG A 32 -14.87 -25.58 -9.28
CA ARG A 32 -15.86 -25.41 -8.20
C ARG A 32 -15.33 -24.54 -7.07
N TYR A 33 -14.09 -24.74 -6.65
CA TYR A 33 -13.50 -23.97 -5.55
C TYR A 33 -13.30 -22.50 -5.90
N PHE A 34 -12.75 -22.20 -7.08
CA PHE A 34 -12.43 -20.82 -7.47
C PHE A 34 -13.63 -20.02 -8.02
N PHE A 35 -14.61 -20.66 -8.70
CA PHE A 35 -15.76 -19.94 -9.26
C PHE A 35 -16.95 -19.82 -8.31
N ILE A 36 -17.16 -20.77 -7.39
CA ILE A 36 -18.27 -20.67 -6.42
C ILE A 36 -17.91 -19.75 -5.26
N ASN A 37 -16.63 -19.73 -4.85
CA ASN A 37 -16.13 -18.85 -3.80
C ASN A 37 -14.99 -18.00 -4.38
N PRO A 38 -15.29 -16.98 -5.21
CA PRO A 38 -14.27 -16.02 -5.58
C PRO A 38 -13.67 -15.47 -4.27
N PRO A 39 -12.33 -15.41 -4.14
CA PRO A 39 -11.71 -14.86 -2.95
C PRO A 39 -12.27 -13.46 -2.76
N LYS A 40 -12.92 -13.22 -1.60
CA LYS A 40 -13.39 -11.87 -1.25
C LYS A 40 -12.19 -10.95 -1.40
N LYS A 41 -12.29 -9.92 -2.25
CA LYS A 41 -11.27 -8.88 -2.32
C LYS A 41 -11.13 -8.32 -0.91
N SER A 42 -10.01 -8.63 -0.26
CA SER A 42 -9.69 -8.11 1.07
C SER A 42 -9.31 -6.66 0.87
N PHE A 43 -10.21 -5.73 1.19
CA PHE A 43 -9.94 -4.30 1.19
C PHE A 43 -9.17 -3.97 2.48
N SER A 44 -7.98 -3.39 2.33
CA SER A 44 -7.16 -2.97 3.46
C SER A 44 -6.45 -1.64 3.15
N PRO A 45 -6.59 -0.63 4.03
CA PRO A 45 -5.85 0.63 3.89
C PRO A 45 -4.37 0.40 4.23
N LYS A 46 -3.46 0.95 3.42
CA LYS A 46 -2.01 0.85 3.66
C LYS A 46 -1.31 2.12 3.20
N LEU A 47 -1.02 3.01 4.14
CA LEU A 47 -0.26 4.21 3.86
C LEU A 47 1.25 3.97 3.99
N TYR A 48 1.98 4.76 3.22
CA TYR A 48 3.42 4.87 3.25
C TYR A 48 3.81 6.34 3.25
N ILE A 49 4.78 6.71 4.08
CA ILE A 49 5.35 8.04 4.11
C ILE A 49 6.86 7.96 3.91
N SER A 50 7.38 8.71 2.93
CA SER A 50 8.83 8.83 2.67
C SER A 50 9.28 10.28 2.62
N SER A 51 10.56 10.53 2.90
CA SER A 51 11.16 11.84 2.67
C SER A 51 11.31 12.11 1.18
N LEU A 52 10.90 13.30 0.75
CA LEU A 52 11.21 13.85 -0.56
C LEU A 52 12.29 14.92 -0.39
N GLY A 53 13.49 14.60 -0.84
CA GLY A 53 14.60 15.56 -0.89
C GLY A 53 14.34 16.60 -1.97
N GLN A 54 13.71 17.72 -1.64
CA GLN A 54 13.58 18.86 -2.55
C GLN A 54 14.66 19.92 -2.27
N LYS A 55 15.10 20.60 -3.33
CA LYS A 55 16.13 21.64 -3.29
C LYS A 55 15.82 22.80 -2.33
N LEU A 56 14.54 23.06 -2.05
CA LEU A 56 14.09 24.28 -1.34
C LEU A 56 13.30 24.03 -0.04
N GLY A 57 13.09 22.77 0.36
CA GLY A 57 12.35 22.46 1.58
C GLY A 57 12.31 20.95 1.86
N LEU A 58 12.05 20.59 3.12
CA LEU A 58 11.72 19.21 3.45
C LEU A 58 10.24 19.00 3.09
N SER A 59 9.99 18.08 2.17
CA SER A 59 8.66 17.59 1.85
C SER A 59 8.63 16.08 2.09
N ALA A 60 7.44 15.52 2.26
CA ALA A 60 7.25 14.08 2.36
C ALA A 60 6.23 13.61 1.33
N GLU A 61 6.42 12.42 0.80
CA GLU A 61 5.42 11.73 -0.01
C GLU A 61 4.49 10.98 0.94
N LEU A 62 3.18 11.12 0.72
CA LEU A 62 2.15 10.26 1.28
C LEU A 62 1.61 9.39 0.13
N ALA A 63 1.63 8.07 0.28
CA ALA A 63 1.12 7.15 -0.72
C ALA A 63 0.18 6.12 -0.09
N ASN A 64 -0.96 5.86 -0.73
CA ASN A 64 -1.82 4.73 -0.37
C ASN A 64 -1.49 3.52 -1.24
N LEU A 65 -0.70 2.59 -0.69
CA LEU A 65 -0.35 1.31 -1.30
C LEU A 65 -1.42 0.24 -1.05
N GLY A 66 -2.47 0.58 -0.32
CA GLY A 66 -3.62 -0.30 -0.09
C GLY A 66 -4.54 -0.34 -1.29
N ASN A 67 -5.52 -1.24 -1.22
CA ASN A 67 -6.59 -1.34 -2.20
C ASN A 67 -7.92 -0.75 -1.68
N ASP A 68 -7.89 -0.11 -0.51
CA ASP A 68 -9.01 0.63 0.06
C ASP A 68 -8.67 2.12 0.16
N PRO A 69 -9.49 3.03 -0.41
CA PRO A 69 -9.39 4.46 -0.16
C PRO A 69 -9.54 4.79 1.33
N ILE A 70 -8.96 5.91 1.76
CA ILE A 70 -9.02 6.37 3.15
C ILE A 70 -9.69 7.73 3.19
N GLN A 71 -10.76 7.83 3.99
CA GLN A 71 -11.45 9.08 4.31
C GLN A 71 -11.12 9.54 5.73
N ASP A 72 -11.55 10.76 6.06
CA ASP A 72 -11.34 11.41 7.36
C ASP A 72 -9.85 11.43 7.75
N LEU A 73 -8.99 11.58 6.74
CA LEU A 73 -7.55 11.54 6.91
C LEU A 73 -7.10 12.75 7.74
N ASN A 74 -6.37 12.47 8.81
CA ASN A 74 -5.72 13.48 9.63
C ASN A 74 -4.27 13.07 9.89
N ILE A 75 -3.34 13.98 9.61
CA ILE A 75 -1.91 13.75 9.75
C ILE A 75 -1.34 14.79 10.71
N THR A 76 -0.79 14.31 11.81
CA THR A 76 -0.13 15.14 12.81
C THR A 76 1.34 14.79 12.87
N ILE A 77 2.21 15.80 12.89
CA ILE A 77 3.64 15.61 13.07
C ILE A 77 4.07 15.98 14.47
N GLU A 78 5.10 15.30 14.94
CA GLU A 78 5.78 15.53 16.21
C GLU A 78 7.30 15.52 15.98
N TRP A 79 8.00 16.49 16.58
CA TRP A 79 9.46 16.59 16.52
C TRP A 79 10.03 17.23 17.78
N LEU A 80 11.35 17.15 17.95
CA LEU A 80 12.06 17.76 19.06
C LEU A 80 12.73 19.05 18.57
N GLN A 81 12.45 20.17 19.22
CA GLN A 81 13.04 21.46 18.91
C GLN A 81 13.43 22.19 20.19
N ASP A 82 14.69 22.57 20.30
CA ASP A 82 15.25 23.26 21.47
C ASP A 82 14.97 22.49 22.78
N LYS A 83 15.13 21.17 22.71
CA LYS A 83 14.85 20.17 23.76
C LYS A 83 13.38 20.08 24.19
N LYS A 84 12.46 20.69 23.43
CA LYS A 84 11.01 20.63 23.68
C LYS A 84 10.30 19.86 22.58
N LYS A 85 9.38 18.99 22.98
CA LYS A 85 8.52 18.25 22.07
C LYS A 85 7.50 19.22 21.46
N GLN A 86 7.51 19.33 20.13
CA GLN A 86 6.59 20.14 19.34
C GLN A 86 5.64 19.20 18.59
N GLN A 87 4.40 19.66 18.38
CA GLN A 87 3.39 18.89 17.66
C GLN A 87 2.49 19.84 16.87
N ARG A 88 2.13 19.48 15.63
CA ARG A 88 1.12 20.20 14.85
C ARG A 88 0.49 19.33 13.75
N PRO A 89 -0.75 19.62 13.34
CA PRO A 89 -1.32 19.00 12.14
C PRO A 89 -0.60 19.48 10.87
N ILE A 90 -0.53 18.61 9.86
CA ILE A 90 -0.14 18.97 8.50
C ILE A 90 -1.40 19.44 7.77
N THR A 91 -1.34 20.65 7.23
CA THR A 91 -2.47 21.29 6.53
C THR A 91 -2.18 21.56 5.07
N GLU A 92 -0.94 21.37 4.62
CA GLU A 92 -0.49 21.72 3.28
C GLU A 92 -0.17 20.47 2.47
N PHE A 93 -1.09 20.15 1.56
CA PHE A 93 -0.96 19.05 0.62
C PHE A 93 -0.96 19.56 -0.81
N TYR A 94 -0.26 18.83 -1.66
CA TYR A 94 -0.13 19.08 -3.10
C TYR A 94 -0.28 17.74 -3.84
N ASN A 95 -0.70 17.80 -5.09
CA ASN A 95 -0.69 16.61 -5.93
C ASN A 95 0.76 16.16 -6.17
N TYR A 96 0.97 14.87 -6.43
CA TYR A 96 2.32 14.34 -6.60
C TYR A 96 3.10 14.99 -7.76
N GLU A 97 2.43 15.38 -8.84
CA GLU A 97 3.07 16.01 -9.99
C GLU A 97 3.25 17.54 -9.83
N GLU A 98 2.61 18.14 -8.82
CA GLU A 98 2.65 19.58 -8.61
C GLU A 98 3.97 20.05 -7.98
N ASP A 99 4.41 21.24 -8.37
CA ASP A 99 5.51 21.94 -7.72
C ASP A 99 4.97 22.67 -6.47
N PRO A 100 5.41 22.31 -5.25
CA PRO A 100 4.94 22.96 -4.03
C PRO A 100 5.25 24.46 -3.94
N ILE A 101 6.18 24.97 -4.77
CA ILE A 101 6.55 26.39 -4.77
C ILE A 101 5.57 27.23 -5.59
N ARG A 102 5.02 26.64 -6.66
CA ARG A 102 4.20 27.36 -7.65
C ARG A 102 2.71 27.06 -7.53
N SER A 103 2.38 25.91 -6.97
CA SER A 103 1.00 25.42 -6.90
C SER A 103 0.35 25.89 -5.59
N SER A 104 -0.97 26.03 -5.59
CA SER A 104 -1.71 26.31 -4.36
C SER A 104 -1.87 25.03 -3.55
N SER A 105 -1.63 25.11 -2.24
CA SER A 105 -1.91 24.00 -1.34
C SER A 105 -3.40 23.73 -1.23
N HIS A 106 -3.74 22.50 -0.88
CA HIS A 106 -5.09 22.07 -0.56
C HIS A 106 -5.10 21.20 0.70
N ASN A 107 -6.29 21.00 1.26
CA ASN A 107 -6.49 20.08 2.36
C ASN A 107 -6.62 18.63 1.83
N CYS A 108 -6.16 17.65 2.59
CA CYS A 108 -6.25 16.23 2.24
C CYS A 108 -6.98 15.47 3.34
N SER A 109 -8.31 15.45 3.25
CA SER A 109 -9.17 14.62 4.10
C SER A 109 -9.44 13.23 3.49
N PHE A 110 -8.98 13.00 2.26
CA PHE A 110 -9.22 11.80 1.49
C PHE A 110 -8.01 11.46 0.62
N ILE A 111 -7.71 10.16 0.50
CA ILE A 111 -6.70 9.63 -0.41
C ILE A 111 -7.17 8.32 -1.05
N ASP A 112 -7.19 8.29 -2.38
CA ASP A 112 -7.63 7.14 -3.15
C ASP A 112 -6.66 5.96 -3.06
N ALA A 113 -7.13 4.76 -3.40
CA ALA A 113 -6.26 3.58 -3.52
C ALA A 113 -5.26 3.78 -4.66
N GLY A 114 -3.96 3.65 -4.36
CA GLY A 114 -2.87 3.91 -5.31
C GLY A 114 -2.49 5.39 -5.47
N GLU A 115 -3.21 6.31 -4.85
CA GLU A 115 -2.93 7.75 -4.96
C GLU A 115 -1.69 8.15 -4.16
N LYS A 116 -1.01 9.19 -4.65
CA LYS A 116 0.13 9.85 -4.01
C LYS A 116 -0.13 11.34 -3.85
N LYS A 117 0.25 11.88 -2.70
CA LYS A 117 0.24 13.31 -2.38
C LYS A 117 1.60 13.74 -1.84
N LYS A 118 1.93 15.01 -2.02
CA LYS A 118 3.08 15.65 -1.36
C LYS A 118 2.57 16.41 -0.13
N MET A 119 3.26 16.22 0.98
CA MET A 119 3.08 16.99 2.21
C MET A 119 4.21 18.01 2.31
N ALA A 120 3.86 19.27 2.48
CA ALA A 120 4.84 20.33 2.69
C ALA A 120 4.83 20.85 4.13
N SER A 121 5.54 21.94 4.36
CA SER A 121 5.64 22.59 5.66
C SER A 121 6.13 21.65 6.76
N LEU A 122 7.11 20.79 6.47
CA LEU A 122 7.80 20.00 7.50
C LEU A 122 8.80 20.88 8.27
N PRO A 123 9.08 20.60 9.56
CA PRO A 123 10.08 21.34 10.32
C PRO A 123 11.45 21.26 9.64
N THR A 124 12.14 22.39 9.58
CA THR A 124 13.45 22.51 8.91
C THR A 124 14.54 21.69 9.60
N TYR A 125 14.50 21.62 10.93
CA TYR A 125 15.39 20.80 11.75
C TYR A 125 14.62 20.09 12.87
N SER A 126 15.24 19.07 13.45
CA SER A 126 14.81 18.40 14.67
C SER A 126 16.05 17.98 15.44
N ASP A 127 16.10 18.19 16.75
CA ASP A 127 17.29 17.96 17.58
C ASP A 127 17.81 16.52 17.50
N ASN A 128 16.90 15.56 17.35
CA ASN A 128 17.22 14.14 17.20
C ASN A 128 17.26 13.68 15.73
N GLY A 129 17.11 14.60 14.78
CA GLY A 129 17.07 14.30 13.35
C GLY A 129 15.86 13.46 12.93
N GLN A 130 14.78 13.45 13.70
CA GLN A 130 13.59 12.64 13.43
C GLN A 130 12.31 13.48 13.48
N ILE A 131 11.37 13.13 12.62
CA ILE A 131 10.00 13.63 12.61
C ILE A 131 9.07 12.42 12.66
N LEU A 132 8.20 12.37 13.66
CA LEU A 132 7.18 11.35 13.83
C LEU A 132 5.88 11.84 13.20
N PHE A 133 5.34 11.08 12.25
CA PHE A 133 4.04 11.28 11.62
C PHE A 133 3.05 10.34 12.28
N MET A 134 1.95 10.87 12.77
CA MET A 134 0.80 10.12 13.28
C MET A 134 -0.33 10.31 12.28
N VAL A 135 -0.80 9.21 11.70
CA VAL A 135 -1.81 9.21 10.64
C VAL A 135 -3.03 8.46 11.11
N THR A 136 -4.17 9.13 11.07
CA THR A 136 -5.48 8.54 11.37
C THR A 136 -6.43 8.68 10.19
N GLY A 137 -7.36 7.75 10.04
CA GLY A 137 -8.43 7.81 9.05
C GLY A 137 -9.31 6.58 9.09
N LYS A 138 -10.18 6.41 8.09
CA LYS A 138 -11.07 5.26 7.97
C LYS A 138 -11.11 4.74 6.54
N GLY A 139 -11.00 3.43 6.37
CA GLY A 139 -11.16 2.77 5.07
C GLY A 139 -12.59 2.92 4.56
N VAL A 140 -12.76 3.30 3.30
CA VAL A 140 -14.10 3.55 2.72
C VAL A 140 -14.89 2.26 2.56
N ASN A 141 -14.28 1.22 2.00
CA ASN A 141 -14.96 -0.04 1.71
C ASN A 141 -14.87 -1.03 2.87
N SER A 142 -13.73 -1.08 3.55
CA SER A 142 -13.53 -1.98 4.71
C SER A 142 -14.19 -1.44 5.98
N HIS A 143 -14.44 -0.13 6.05
CA HIS A 143 -14.78 0.60 7.29
C HIS A 143 -13.77 0.43 8.43
N GLN A 144 -12.58 -0.09 8.12
CA GLN A 144 -11.52 -0.32 9.09
C GLN A 144 -10.92 1.01 9.54
N GLU A 145 -10.75 1.18 10.85
CA GLU A 145 -10.01 2.30 11.39
C GLU A 145 -8.53 2.17 11.05
N TYR A 146 -7.95 3.29 10.60
CA TYR A 146 -6.53 3.41 10.33
C TYR A 146 -5.90 4.29 11.39
N ASN A 147 -4.92 3.77 12.10
CA ASN A 147 -4.10 4.52 13.05
C ASN A 147 -2.69 3.95 13.01
N ASN A 148 -1.78 4.67 12.36
CA ASN A 148 -0.39 4.26 12.22
C ASN A 148 0.56 5.44 12.39
N SER A 149 1.78 5.12 12.81
CA SER A 149 2.84 6.10 12.99
C SER A 149 4.06 5.79 12.12
N PHE A 150 4.67 6.82 11.55
CA PHE A 150 5.83 6.72 10.68
C PHE A 150 6.94 7.66 11.14
N ILE A 151 8.19 7.20 11.14
CA ILE A 151 9.33 8.03 11.50
C ILE A 151 10.14 8.33 10.24
N ILE A 152 10.32 9.62 9.94
CA ILE A 152 11.20 10.08 8.86
C ILE A 152 12.44 10.69 9.49
N LYS A 153 13.62 10.33 8.94
CA LYS A 153 14.88 11.00 9.29
C LYS A 153 14.96 12.34 8.58
N ASN A 154 15.10 13.41 9.36
CA ASN A 154 15.48 14.71 8.86
C ASN A 154 17.01 14.77 8.77
N THR A 155 17.54 14.64 7.55
CA THR A 155 18.99 14.58 7.30
C THR A 155 19.66 15.94 7.17
N LYS A 156 18.93 17.06 7.29
CA LYS A 156 19.54 18.39 7.32
C LYS A 156 20.06 18.68 8.72
N LYS A 157 21.39 18.64 8.88
CA LYS A 157 22.14 19.26 9.98
C LYS A 157 22.58 20.65 9.57
#